data_AF-A0A6B3BMK1-F1
#
_entry.id   AF-A0A6B3BMK1-F1
#
_cell.length_a   1.000
_cell.length_b   1.000
_cell.length_c   1.000
_cell.angle_alpha   90.00
_cell.angle_beta   90.00
_cell.angle_gamma   90.00
#
_symmetry.space_group_name_H-M   'P 1'
#
loop_
_entity.id
_entity.type
_entity.pdbx_description
1 polymer ?
#
loop_
_entity_poly.entity_id
_entity_poly.type
_entity_poly.pdbx_seq_one_letter_code
_entity_poly.pdbx_strand_id
1 'polypeptide(L)'
;MGDLENIAAELRVAHSEGKGAVELALLSREKLGSAFGAISFIAVFRIAFDVPLPVLQRAQAWGRFGGGGVQISDQEFSALLSPWLTD
;
A
#
# COMPACT_ATOMS: atom_id res chain seq x y z
N MET A 1 -17.69 -0.72 -5.02
CA MET A 1 -16.80 -1.69 -4.36
C MET A 1 -15.84 -2.33 -5.37
N GLY A 2 -16.31 -2.69 -6.58
CA GLY A 2 -15.51 -3.41 -7.59
C GLY A 2 -14.18 -2.78 -8.01
N ASP A 3 -14.03 -1.45 -8.01
CA ASP A 3 -12.75 -0.83 -8.40
C ASP A 3 -11.61 -1.13 -7.41
N LEU A 4 -11.89 -1.15 -6.10
CA LEU A 4 -10.86 -1.45 -5.10
C LEU A 4 -10.45 -2.92 -5.12
N GLU A 5 -11.41 -3.81 -5.41
CA GLU A 5 -11.15 -5.25 -5.53
C GLU A 5 -10.32 -5.57 -6.78
N ASN A 6 -10.60 -4.90 -7.90
CA ASN A 6 -9.81 -5.01 -9.12
C ASN A 6 -8.38 -4.50 -8.90
N ILE A 7 -8.22 -3.32 -8.30
CA ILE A 7 -6.89 -2.76 -7.97
C ILE A 7 -6.15 -3.70 -7.01
N ALA A 8 -6.83 -4.27 -6.01
CA ALA A 8 -6.23 -5.23 -5.10
C ALA A 8 -5.76 -6.50 -5.82
N ALA A 9 -6.53 -7.01 -6.78
CA ALA A 9 -6.09 -8.13 -7.62
C ALA A 9 -4.85 -7.78 -8.45
N GLU A 10 -4.80 -6.57 -9.03
CA GLU A 10 -3.62 -6.09 -9.76
C GLU A 10 -2.39 -5.95 -8.85
N LEU A 11 -2.56 -5.52 -7.59
CA LEU A 11 -1.47 -5.48 -6.62
C LEU A 11 -0.93 -6.88 -6.31
N ARG A 12 -1.82 -7.88 -6.15
CA ARG A 12 -1.38 -9.28 -5.93
C ARG A 12 -0.60 -9.82 -7.12
N VAL A 13 -1.07 -9.58 -8.35
CA VAL A 13 -0.35 -9.97 -9.58
C VAL A 13 1.02 -9.31 -9.60
N ALA A 14 1.07 -7.99 -9.39
CA ALA A 14 2.32 -7.26 -9.40
C ALA A 14 3.28 -7.72 -8.30
N HIS A 15 2.76 -8.13 -7.13
CA HIS A 15 3.56 -8.73 -6.08
C HIS A 15 4.14 -10.09 -6.48
N SER A 16 3.34 -10.95 -7.12
CA SER A 16 3.81 -12.24 -7.67
C SER A 16 4.87 -12.09 -8.77
N GLU A 17 4.90 -10.95 -9.45
CA GLU A 17 5.95 -10.56 -10.40
C GLU A 17 7.23 -10.03 -9.71
N GLY A 18 7.25 -9.98 -8.38
CA GLY A 18 8.40 -9.58 -7.57
C GLY A 18 8.39 -8.13 -7.09
N LYS A 19 7.29 -7.37 -7.27
CA LYS A 19 7.22 -5.99 -6.77
C LYS A 19 7.17 -5.94 -5.25
N GLY A 20 8.02 -5.09 -4.67
CA GLY A 20 8.08 -4.83 -3.24
C GLY A 20 7.04 -3.81 -2.77
N ALA A 21 6.97 -3.61 -1.45
CA ALA A 21 5.99 -2.73 -0.80
C ALA A 21 5.90 -1.33 -1.42
N VAL A 22 7.05 -0.68 -1.67
CA VAL A 22 7.12 0.66 -2.25
C VAL A 22 6.52 0.69 -3.65
N GLU A 23 6.88 -0.28 -4.49
CA GLU A 23 6.38 -0.38 -5.86
C GLU A 23 4.87 -0.63 -5.89
N LEU A 24 4.37 -1.49 -5.00
CA LEU A 24 2.93 -1.73 -4.82
C LEU A 24 2.20 -0.47 -4.35
N ALA A 25 2.80 0.31 -3.45
CA ALA A 25 2.20 1.55 -2.97
C ALA A 25 2.17 2.62 -4.09
N LEU A 26 3.22 2.72 -4.89
CA LEU A 26 3.24 3.59 -6.08
C LEU A 26 2.22 3.15 -7.13
N LEU A 27 2.12 1.85 -7.39
CA LEU A 27 1.13 1.27 -8.29
C LEU A 27 -0.30 1.57 -7.80
N SER A 28 -0.56 1.40 -6.50
CA SER A 28 -1.86 1.73 -5.92
C SER A 28 -2.21 3.22 -6.09
N ARG A 29 -1.22 4.11 -5.97
CA ARG A 29 -1.38 5.55 -6.19
C ARG A 29 -1.67 5.88 -7.65
N GLU A 30 -0.97 5.23 -8.57
CA GLU A 30 -1.21 5.39 -10.01
C GLU A 30 -2.64 4.95 -10.37
N LYS A 31 -3.05 3.76 -9.90
CA LYS A 31 -4.36 3.16 -10.21
C LYS A 31 -5.53 3.92 -9.58
N LEU A 32 -5.36 4.42 -8.36
CA LEU A 32 -6.39 5.20 -7.67
C LEU A 32 -6.45 6.66 -8.13
N GLY A 33 -5.37 7.20 -8.68
CA GLY A 33 -5.32 8.58 -9.17
C GLY A 33 -5.76 9.60 -8.11
N SER A 34 -6.78 10.41 -8.42
CA SER A 34 -7.34 11.40 -7.50
C SER A 34 -8.06 10.80 -6.30
N ALA A 35 -8.45 9.52 -6.35
CA ALA A 35 -9.05 8.80 -5.22
C ALA A 35 -8.00 8.25 -4.25
N PHE A 36 -6.70 8.42 -4.53
CA PHE A 36 -5.64 7.97 -3.63
C PHE A 36 -5.62 8.80 -2.35
N GLY A 37 -5.77 8.12 -1.22
CA GLY A 37 -5.73 8.71 0.11
C GLY A 37 -5.69 7.62 1.19
N ALA A 38 -5.70 8.02 2.46
CA ALA A 38 -5.55 7.10 3.58
C ALA A 38 -6.57 5.95 3.56
N ILE A 39 -7.85 6.26 3.32
CA ILE A 39 -8.94 5.28 3.35
C ILE A 39 -8.82 4.29 2.18
N SER A 40 -8.59 4.78 0.96
CA SER A 40 -8.46 3.93 -0.23
C SER A 40 -7.19 3.08 -0.20
N PHE A 41 -6.07 3.64 0.28
CA PHE A 41 -4.84 2.88 0.53
C PHE A 41 -5.07 1.75 1.54
N ILE A 42 -5.68 2.04 2.69
CA ILE A 42 -6.00 1.02 3.69
C ILE A 42 -6.88 -0.06 3.06
N ALA A 43 -7.96 0.33 2.38
CA ALA A 43 -8.91 -0.62 1.81
C ALA A 43 -8.24 -1.55 0.80
N VAL A 44 -7.47 -1.02 -0.15
CA VAL A 44 -6.82 -1.82 -1.19
C VAL A 44 -5.78 -2.78 -0.60
N PHE A 45 -4.91 -2.31 0.31
CA PHE A 45 -3.89 -3.17 0.91
C PHE A 45 -4.48 -4.24 1.83
N ARG A 46 -5.58 -3.93 2.55
CA ARG A 46 -6.32 -4.93 3.32
C ARG A 46 -6.95 -5.99 2.42
N ILE A 47 -7.61 -5.56 1.34
CA ILE A 47 -8.21 -6.51 0.41
C ILE A 47 -7.10 -7.39 -0.19
N ALA A 48 -6.00 -6.78 -0.66
CA ALA A 48 -4.93 -7.49 -1.35
C ALA A 48 -4.15 -8.48 -0.47
N PHE A 49 -3.72 -8.06 0.72
CA PHE A 49 -2.73 -8.79 1.52
C PHE A 49 -3.14 -9.00 2.99
N ASP A 50 -4.39 -8.70 3.34
CA ASP A 50 -4.92 -8.78 4.71
C ASP A 50 -4.06 -8.08 5.78
N VAL A 51 -3.37 -7.00 5.38
CA VAL A 51 -2.47 -6.27 6.30
C VAL A 51 -3.25 -5.69 7.48
N PRO A 52 -2.78 -5.85 8.74
CA PRO A 52 -3.46 -5.30 9.89
C PRO A 52 -3.63 -3.77 9.81
N LEU A 53 -4.78 -3.27 10.26
CA LEU A 53 -5.08 -1.83 10.26
C LEU A 53 -4.01 -0.99 10.98
N PRO A 54 -3.48 -1.37 12.17
CA PRO A 54 -2.44 -0.58 12.84
C PRO A 54 -1.15 -0.44 12.01
N VAL A 55 -0.81 -1.48 11.25
CA VAL A 55 0.37 -1.47 10.35
C VAL A 55 0.13 -0.48 9.21
N LEU A 56 -1.05 -0.52 8.59
CA LEU A 56 -1.41 0.40 7.50
C LEU A 56 -1.56 1.85 7.98
N GLN A 57 -2.04 2.07 9.20
CA GLN A 57 -2.05 3.39 9.83
C GLN A 57 -0.63 3.92 10.00
N ARG A 58 0.30 3.08 10.46
CA ARG A 58 1.72 3.46 10.58
C ARG A 58 2.36 3.71 9.22
N ALA A 59 1.95 2.98 8.18
CA ALA A 59 2.45 3.11 6.82
C ALA A 59 2.06 4.44 6.15
N GLN A 60 0.99 5.10 6.62
CA GLN A 60 0.62 6.45 6.14
C GLN A 60 1.66 7.53 6.49
N ALA A 61 2.54 7.27 7.46
CA ALA A 61 3.67 8.15 7.75
C ALA A 61 4.77 8.06 6.66
N TRP A 62 4.59 7.27 5.61
CA TRP A 62 5.53 7.22 4.51
C TRP A 62 5.70 8.59 3.85
N GLY A 63 6.94 9.02 3.66
CA GLY A 63 7.23 10.38 3.17
C GLY A 63 6.57 10.72 1.82
N ARG A 64 6.28 9.70 1.00
CA ARG A 64 5.61 9.87 -0.30
C ARG A 64 4.09 9.97 -0.24
N PHE A 65 3.48 9.79 0.94
CA PHE A 65 2.04 9.89 1.16
C PHE A 65 1.55 11.35 1.32
N GLY A 66 2.46 12.28 1.61
CA GLY A 66 2.18 13.73 1.53
C GLY A 66 1.79 14.42 2.84
N GLY A 67 2.44 14.10 3.98
CA GLY A 67 2.23 14.79 5.26
C GLY A 67 3.53 15.24 5.90
N GLY A 68 3.65 16.51 6.29
CA GLY A 68 4.84 17.14 6.88
C GLY A 68 5.11 16.80 8.36
N GLY A 69 4.92 15.54 8.75
CA GLY A 69 5.17 15.03 10.11
C GLY A 69 6.43 14.16 10.20
N VAL A 70 6.52 13.30 11.24
CA VAL A 70 7.55 12.25 11.32
C VAL A 70 7.34 11.27 10.18
N GLN A 71 8.21 11.35 9.17
CA GLN A 71 8.13 10.52 7.98
C GLN A 71 8.98 9.27 8.13
N ILE A 72 8.49 8.14 7.64
CA ILE A 72 9.33 6.95 7.42
C ILE A 72 9.83 6.93 5.98
N SER A 73 11.07 6.46 5.84
CA SER A 73 11.74 6.22 4.56
C SER A 73 11.11 5.07 3.78
N ASP A 74 11.46 4.95 2.50
CA ASP A 74 11.09 3.81 1.66
C ASP A 74 11.54 2.47 2.25
N GLN A 75 12.72 2.45 2.91
CA GLN A 75 13.26 1.26 3.55
C GLN A 75 12.44 0.86 4.78
N GLU A 76 12.11 1.81 5.64
CA GLU A 76 11.27 1.56 6.83
C GLU A 76 9.83 1.18 6.43
N PHE A 77 9.28 1.81 5.40
CA PHE A 77 7.99 1.45 4.83
C PHE A 77 8.00 0.02 4.30
N SER A 78 9.06 -0.35 3.58
CA SER A 78 9.22 -1.72 3.08
C SER A 78 9.33 -2.71 4.22
N ALA A 79 10.21 -2.45 5.21
CA ALA A 79 10.36 -3.31 6.38
C ALA A 79 9.05 -3.49 7.18
N LEU A 80 8.21 -2.44 7.24
CA LEU A 80 6.91 -2.48 7.90
C LEU A 80 5.90 -3.39 7.20
N LEU A 81 5.89 -3.38 5.86
CA LEU A 81 4.90 -4.11 5.05
C LEU A 81 5.37 -5.49 4.59
N SER A 82 6.67 -5.69 4.35
CA SER A 82 7.22 -6.97 3.86
C SER A 82 6.74 -8.21 4.61
N PRO A 83 6.57 -8.23 5.95
CA PRO A 83 6.07 -9.41 6.66
C PRO A 83 4.63 -9.80 6.30
N TRP A 84 3.87 -8.89 5.70
CA TRP A 84 2.46 -9.07 5.32
C TRP A 84 2.29 -9.26 3.82
N LEU A 85 3.32 -8.97 3.02
CA LEU A 85 3.37 -9.23 1.59
C LEU A 85 3.89 -10.64 1.36
N THR A 86 3.20 -11.61 1.93
CA THR A 86 3.50 -13.04 1.75
C THR A 86 2.53 -13.61 0.72
N ASP A 87 3.04 -14.52 -0.11
CA ASP A 87 2.28 -15.31 -1.08
C ASP A 87 1.17 -16.15 -0.40
#